data_AF-A0A0Q7KA02-F1
#
_entry.id   AF-A0A0Q7KA02-F1
#
_cell.length_a   1.000
_cell.length_b   1.000
_cell.length_c   1.000
_cell.angle_alpha   90.00
_cell.angle_beta   90.00
_cell.angle_gamma   90.00
#
_symmetry.space_group_name_H-M   'P 1'
#
loop_
_entity.id
_entity.type
_entity.pdbx_description
1 polymer ?
#
loop_
_entity_poly.entity_id
_entity_poly.type
_entity_poly.pdbx_seq_one_letter_code
_entity_poly.pdbx_strand_id
1 'polypeptide(L)'
;MDLMDVSDTAFVVGVLVAPLVAVLMFAAVVATRRSARVVALTSVLSAAVVGSLFVYWWLWGAAFDAVDAGREVSSTVDRTMGVAVGVSAVSAVLLATLGVAVVATSRRRRRPTPSWGSAA
;
A
#
# COMPACT_ATOMS: atom_id res chain seq x y z
N MET A 1 24.92 -5.00 11.59
CA MET A 1 23.67 -4.76 10.84
C MET A 1 22.56 -5.10 11.80
N ASP A 2 22.20 -4.09 12.58
CA ASP A 2 21.34 -4.22 13.75
C ASP A 2 19.88 -4.37 13.31
N LEU A 3 19.15 -5.27 13.97
CA LEU A 3 17.73 -5.54 13.76
C LEU A 3 16.83 -4.30 13.96
N MET A 4 17.39 -3.20 14.48
CA MET A 4 16.78 -1.89 14.60
C MET A 4 16.39 -1.29 13.24
N ASP A 5 17.11 -1.61 12.15
CA ASP A 5 16.82 -1.03 10.83
C ASP A 5 15.53 -1.57 10.18
N VAL A 6 15.19 -2.85 10.40
CA VAL A 6 14.13 -3.50 9.63
C VAL A 6 12.74 -3.18 10.20
N SER A 7 12.60 -3.17 11.53
CA SER A 7 11.33 -2.81 12.19
C SER A 7 10.98 -1.34 11.94
N ASP A 8 11.98 -0.46 12.03
CA ASP A 8 11.78 0.99 11.83
C ASP A 8 11.47 1.28 10.37
N THR A 9 12.15 0.60 9.43
CA THR A 9 11.83 0.72 8.01
C THR A 9 10.42 0.20 7.70
N ALA A 10 10.01 -0.94 8.27
CA ALA A 10 8.67 -1.48 8.08
C ALA A 10 7.60 -0.54 8.66
N PHE A 11 7.88 0.11 9.79
CA PHE A 11 7.03 1.13 10.39
C PHE A 11 6.86 2.35 9.47
N VAL A 12 7.97 2.93 9.01
CA VAL A 12 7.96 4.10 8.12
C VAL A 12 7.23 3.78 6.81
N VAL A 13 7.53 2.63 6.21
CA VAL A 13 6.91 2.20 4.95
C VAL A 13 5.42 1.90 5.16
N GLY A 14 5.06 1.17 6.21
CA GLY A 14 3.69 0.74 6.46
C GLY A 14 2.75 1.85 6.95
N VAL A 15 3.24 2.81 7.73
CA VAL A 15 2.42 3.86 8.34
C VAL A 15 2.40 5.14 7.50
N LEU A 16 3.55 5.56 6.95
CA LEU A 16 3.66 6.84 6.24
C LEU A 16 3.57 6.69 4.72
N VAL A 17 4.21 5.67 4.16
CA VAL A 17 4.32 5.51 2.70
C VAL A 17 3.11 4.77 2.11
N ALA A 18 2.60 3.75 2.81
CA ALA A 18 1.50 2.92 2.33
C ALA A 18 0.22 3.70 1.99
N PRO A 19 -0.25 4.70 2.79
CA PRO A 19 -1.44 5.47 2.45
C PRO A 19 -1.23 6.31 1.18
N LEU A 20 -0.06 6.93 1.04
CA LEU A 20 0.27 7.74 -0.13
C LEU A 20 0.33 6.87 -1.40
N VAL A 21 0.98 5.70 -1.32
CA VAL A 21 1.04 4.73 -2.41
C VAL A 21 -0.36 4.24 -2.77
N ALA A 22 -1.20 3.93 -1.79
CA ALA A 22 -2.57 3.47 -2.06
C ALA A 22 -3.38 4.52 -2.82
N VAL A 23 -3.34 5.79 -2.39
CA VAL A 23 -4.04 6.89 -3.06
C VAL A 23 -3.53 7.10 -4.49
N LEU A 24 -2.21 7.17 -4.67
CA LEU A 24 -1.60 7.40 -5.98
C LEU A 24 -1.89 6.26 -6.96
N MET A 25 -1.79 5.02 -6.51
CA MET A 25 -2.04 3.84 -7.36
C MET A 25 -3.52 3.67 -7.67
N PHE A 26 -4.41 3.93 -6.70
CA PHE A 26 -5.85 3.93 -6.93
C PHE A 26 -6.24 4.97 -8.00
N ALA A 27 -5.73 6.20 -7.88
CA ALA A 27 -5.95 7.26 -8.87
C ALA A 27 -5.43 6.87 -10.26
N ALA A 28 -4.23 6.27 -10.33
CA ALA A 28 -3.64 5.80 -11.59
C ALA A 28 -4.49 4.70 -12.26
N VAL A 29 -4.98 3.73 -11.48
CA VAL A 29 -5.83 2.65 -12.01
C VAL A 29 -7.17 3.20 -12.51
N VAL A 30 -7.84 4.05 -11.73
CA VAL A 30 -9.11 4.67 -12.12
C VAL A 30 -8.93 5.51 -13.40
N ALA A 31 -7.87 6.30 -13.48
CA ALA A 31 -7.56 7.13 -14.66
C ALA A 31 -7.36 6.31 -15.95
N THR A 32 -6.92 5.05 -15.84
CA THR A 32 -6.71 4.18 -17.01
C THR A 32 -7.98 3.47 -17.52
N ARG A 33 -9.16 3.72 -16.92
CA ARG A 33 -10.47 3.14 -17.31
C ARG A 33 -10.42 1.63 -17.61
N ARG A 34 -9.72 0.88 -16.76
CA ARG A 34 -9.53 -0.57 -16.89
C ARG A 34 -10.81 -1.36 -16.54
N SER A 35 -10.78 -2.68 -16.80
CA SER A 35 -11.92 -3.57 -16.54
C SER A 35 -12.33 -3.56 -15.05
N ALA A 36 -13.60 -3.85 -14.79
CA ALA A 36 -14.17 -3.89 -13.44
C ALA A 36 -13.38 -4.77 -12.46
N ARG A 37 -12.71 -5.83 -12.96
CA ARG A 37 -11.86 -6.71 -12.13
C ARG A 37 -10.63 -6.00 -11.57
N VAL A 38 -9.99 -5.13 -12.36
CA VAL A 38 -8.80 -4.38 -11.91
C VAL A 38 -9.20 -3.32 -10.87
N VAL A 39 -10.33 -2.66 -11.09
CA VAL A 39 -10.88 -1.70 -10.13
C VAL A 39 -11.23 -2.41 -8.82
N ALA A 40 -11.94 -3.54 -8.87
CA ALA A 40 -12.28 -4.32 -7.68
C ALA A 40 -11.04 -4.76 -6.90
N LEU A 41 -10.01 -5.31 -7.57
CA LEU A 41 -8.75 -5.71 -6.91
C LEU A 41 -8.04 -4.52 -6.26
N THR A 42 -7.98 -3.39 -6.95
CA THR A 42 -7.35 -2.16 -6.43
C THR A 42 -8.13 -1.61 -5.23
N SER A 43 -9.46 -1.65 -5.26
CA SER A 43 -10.31 -1.25 -4.14
C SER A 43 -10.09 -2.14 -2.91
N VAL A 44 -10.04 -3.47 -3.10
CA VAL A 44 -9.80 -4.42 -2.00
C VAL A 44 -8.44 -4.17 -1.34
N LEU A 45 -7.38 -4.03 -2.15
CA LEU A 45 -6.06 -3.74 -1.61
C LEU A 45 -6.00 -2.37 -0.92
N SER A 46 -6.69 -1.36 -1.46
CA SER A 46 -6.75 -0.03 -0.84
C SER A 46 -7.50 -0.07 0.49
N ALA A 47 -8.61 -0.83 0.57
CA ALA A 47 -9.34 -1.05 1.81
C ALA A 47 -8.49 -1.81 2.83
N ALA A 48 -7.67 -2.78 2.41
CA ALA A 48 -6.74 -3.48 3.30
C ALA A 48 -5.68 -2.54 3.89
N VAL A 49 -5.10 -1.63 3.08
CA VAL A 49 -4.17 -0.60 3.56
C VAL A 49 -4.87 0.31 4.58
N VAL A 50 -6.00 0.92 4.22
CA VAL A 50 -6.68 1.89 5.10
C VAL A 50 -7.20 1.21 6.37
N GLY A 51 -7.81 0.03 6.25
CA GLY A 51 -8.34 -0.73 7.38
C GLY A 51 -7.25 -1.16 8.36
N SER A 52 -6.12 -1.65 7.85
CA SER A 52 -4.99 -2.02 8.71
C SER A 52 -4.35 -0.80 9.37
N LEU A 53 -4.24 0.34 8.68
CA LEU A 53 -3.77 1.59 9.29
C LEU A 53 -4.70 2.07 10.41
N PHE A 54 -6.01 1.97 10.21
CA PHE A 54 -7.00 2.36 11.20
C PHE A 54 -6.90 1.49 12.47
N VAL A 55 -6.78 0.16 12.30
CA VAL A 55 -6.53 -0.77 13.41
C VAL A 55 -5.24 -0.43 14.14
N TYR A 56 -4.16 -0.14 13.40
CA TYR A 56 -2.89 0.27 13.98
C TYR A 56 -3.03 1.53 14.84
N TRP A 57 -3.65 2.59 14.31
CA TRP A 57 -3.81 3.85 15.04
C TRP A 57 -4.68 3.72 16.29
N TRP A 58 -5.74 2.90 16.21
CA TRP A 58 -6.56 2.61 17.39
C TRP A 58 -5.72 1.90 18.47
N LEU A 59 -5.03 0.82 18.11
CA LEU A 59 -4.20 0.07 19.05
C LEU A 59 -3.04 0.91 19.60
N TRP A 60 -2.48 1.79 18.78
CA TRP A 60 -1.46 2.74 19.20
C TRP A 60 -1.98 3.68 20.29
N GLY A 61 -3.18 4.23 20.14
CA GLY A 61 -3.82 5.03 21.20
C GLY A 61 -4.03 4.24 22.49
N ALA A 62 -4.51 3.00 22.40
CA ALA A 62 -4.69 2.14 23.57
C ALA A 62 -3.37 1.77 24.27
N ALA A 63 -2.30 1.58 23.50
CA ALA A 63 -0.96 1.36 24.04
C ALA A 63 -0.44 2.63 24.73
N PHE A 64 -0.69 3.80 24.17
CA PHE A 64 -0.34 5.09 24.76
C PHE A 64 -1.02 5.29 26.11
N ASP A 65 -2.34 5.06 26.18
CA ASP A 65 -3.12 5.15 27.43
C ASP A 65 -2.63 4.17 28.52
N ALA A 66 -2.14 3.00 28.12
CA ALA A 66 -1.57 2.03 29.06
C ALA A 66 -0.26 2.53 29.66
N VAL A 67 0.63 3.09 28.83
CA VAL A 67 1.91 3.65 29.26
C VAL A 67 1.70 4.86 30.16
N ASP A 68 0.79 5.77 29.81
CA ASP A 68 0.47 6.96 30.62
C ASP A 68 -0.08 6.59 32.00
N ALA A 69 -0.80 5.47 32.09
CA ALA A 69 -1.29 4.93 33.35
C ALA A 69 -0.26 4.09 34.13
N GLY A 70 0.99 4.02 33.66
CA GLY A 70 2.06 3.22 34.27
C GLY A 70 1.85 1.70 34.16
N ARG A 71 1.02 1.25 33.22
CA ARG A 71 0.78 -0.17 32.94
C ARG A 71 1.63 -0.64 31.77
N GLU A 72 2.00 -1.91 31.79
CA GLU A 72 2.66 -2.54 30.65
C GLU A 72 1.69 -2.70 29.47
N VAL A 73 2.18 -2.48 28.26
CA VAL A 73 1.44 -2.74 27.02
C VAL A 73 1.32 -4.25 26.83
N SER A 74 0.11 -4.74 26.63
CA SER A 74 -0.12 -6.17 26.39
C SER A 74 0.63 -6.66 25.14
N SER A 75 1.30 -7.80 25.24
CA SER A 75 1.99 -8.45 24.12
C SER A 75 1.07 -8.79 22.95
N THR A 76 -0.24 -8.90 23.20
CA THR A 76 -1.23 -9.08 22.15
C THR A 76 -1.43 -7.80 21.35
N VAL A 77 -1.47 -6.63 22.01
CA VAL A 77 -1.59 -5.33 21.35
C VAL A 77 -0.37 -5.09 20.45
N ASP A 78 0.83 -5.32 20.98
CA ASP A 78 2.08 -5.17 20.23
C ASP A 78 2.12 -6.09 18.98
N ARG A 79 1.79 -7.37 19.15
CA ARG A 79 1.71 -8.33 18.02
C ARG A 79 0.67 -7.90 16.98
N THR A 80 -0.51 -7.46 17.40
CA THR A 80 -1.56 -7.05 16.46
C THR A 80 -1.18 -5.77 15.72
N MET A 81 -0.51 -4.82 16.37
CA MET A 81 0.05 -3.64 15.71
C MET A 81 1.08 -4.05 14.64
N GLY A 82 1.99 -4.96 14.95
CA GLY A 82 2.95 -5.48 13.97
C GLY A 82 2.29 -6.16 12.77
N VAL A 83 1.25 -6.98 13.00
CA VAL A 83 0.48 -7.60 11.92
C VAL A 83 -0.23 -6.56 11.06
N ALA A 84 -0.84 -5.54 11.68
CA ALA A 84 -1.51 -4.47 10.95
C ALA A 84 -0.54 -3.70 10.04
N VAL A 85 0.65 -3.34 10.55
CA VAL A 85 1.72 -2.72 9.75
C VAL A 85 2.15 -3.62 8.60
N GLY A 86 2.34 -4.92 8.85
CA GLY A 86 2.71 -5.90 7.83
C GLY A 86 1.66 -6.02 6.71
N VAL A 87 0.37 -6.11 7.07
CA VAL A 87 -0.74 -6.14 6.10
C VAL A 87 -0.78 -4.86 5.27
N SER A 88 -0.60 -3.69 5.88
CA SER A 88 -0.52 -2.40 5.19
C SER A 88 0.62 -2.40 4.17
N ALA A 89 1.82 -2.75 4.59
CA ALA A 89 3.02 -2.75 3.76
C ALA A 89 2.89 -3.70 2.56
N VAL A 90 2.46 -4.96 2.79
CA VAL A 90 2.27 -5.94 1.70
C VAL A 90 1.21 -5.47 0.71
N SER A 91 0.08 -4.95 1.20
CA SER A 91 -1.00 -4.46 0.34
C SER A 91 -0.55 -3.26 -0.51
N ALA A 92 0.24 -2.35 0.06
CA ALA A 92 0.82 -1.22 -0.65
C ALA A 92 1.81 -1.65 -1.74
N VAL A 93 2.67 -2.63 -1.47
CA VAL A 93 3.59 -3.19 -2.47
C VAL A 93 2.83 -3.84 -3.63
N LEU A 94 1.77 -4.59 -3.32
CA LEU A 94 0.90 -5.18 -4.35
C LEU A 94 0.20 -4.12 -5.19
N LEU A 95 -0.31 -3.04 -4.56
CA LEU A 95 -0.89 -1.89 -5.26
C LEU A 95 0.12 -1.20 -6.17
N ALA A 96 1.34 -0.95 -5.68
CA ALA A 96 2.41 -0.35 -6.46
C ALA A 96 2.74 -1.20 -7.69
N THR A 97 2.92 -2.50 -7.49
CA THR A 97 3.21 -3.46 -8.57
C THR A 97 2.09 -3.49 -9.61
N LEU A 98 0.83 -3.54 -9.16
CA LEU A 98 -0.33 -3.51 -10.03
C LEU A 98 -0.43 -2.20 -10.82
N GLY A 99 -0.23 -1.05 -10.15
CA GLY A 99 -0.25 0.26 -10.78
C GLY A 99 0.84 0.41 -11.84
N VAL A 100 2.08 0.00 -11.54
CA VAL A 100 3.18 0.01 -12.52
C VAL A 100 2.86 -0.88 -13.72
N ALA A 101 2.36 -2.10 -13.49
CA ALA A 101 1.98 -3.01 -14.57
C ALA A 101 0.87 -2.42 -15.47
N VAL A 102 -0.14 -1.78 -14.86
CA VAL A 102 -1.24 -1.12 -15.56
C VAL A 102 -0.74 0.05 -16.40
N VAL A 103 0.12 0.91 -15.84
CA VAL A 103 0.70 2.05 -16.56
C VAL A 103 1.62 1.58 -17.69
N ALA A 104 2.50 0.62 -17.45
CA ALA A 104 3.42 0.09 -18.47
C ALA A 104 2.69 -0.53 -19.66
N THR A 105 1.63 -1.30 -19.40
CA THR A 105 0.80 -1.92 -20.45
C THR A 105 -0.04 -0.88 -21.21
N SER A 106 -0.51 0.18 -20.53
CA SER A 106 -1.23 1.29 -21.20
C SER A 106 -0.33 2.07 -22.17
N ARG A 107 0.94 2.32 -21.78
CA ARG A 107 1.94 2.99 -22.64
C ARG A 107 2.30 2.14 -23.86
N ARG A 108 2.41 0.82 -23.71
CA ARG A 108 2.66 -0.09 -24.86
C ARG A 108 1.55 -0.03 -25.91
N ARG A 109 0.28 0.03 -25.48
CA ARG A 109 -0.87 0.13 -26.42
C ARG A 109 -0.92 1.45 -27.18
N ARG A 110 -0.27 2.51 -26.67
CA ARG A 110 -0.25 3.84 -27.30
C ARG A 110 0.93 4.07 -28.24
N ARG A 111 1.91 3.15 -28.35
CA ARG A 111 3.01 3.31 -29.32
C ARG A 111 2.46 3.09 -30.73
N PRO A 112 2.52 4.07 -31.64
CA PRO A 112 2.18 3.86 -33.04
C PRO A 112 3.12 2.80 -33.63
N THR A 113 2.58 1.85 -34.37
CA THR A 113 3.39 1.02 -35.27
C THR A 113 4.10 1.95 -36.26
N PRO A 114 5.44 1.92 -36.36
CA PRO A 114 6.14 2.76 -37.31
C PRO A 114 5.72 2.33 -38.73
N SER A 115 5.01 3.22 -39.43
CA SER A 115 4.60 3.03 -40.81
C SER A 115 5.81 3.20 -41.73
N TRP A 116 6.70 2.21 -41.76
CA TRP A 116 7.75 2.10 -42.76
C TRP A 116 7.14 1.58 -44.06
N GLY A 117 6.49 2.45 -44.83
CA GLY A 117 5.86 2.05 -46.08
C GLY A 117 5.03 3.15 -46.72
N SER A 118 5.69 4.15 -47.32
CA SER A 118 5.23 4.91 -48.49
C SER A 118 6.22 6.04 -48.81
N ALA A 119 7.45 5.66 -49.16
CA ALA A 119 8.26 6.49 -50.04
C ALA A 119 8.46 5.63 -51.29
N ALA A 120 7.54 5.80 -52.22
CA ALA A 120 7.64 5.32 -53.59
C ALA A 120 8.67 6.16 -54.36
#